data_AF-R5ZY93-F1
#
_entry.id   AF-R5ZY93-F1
#
_cell.length_a   1.000
_cell.length_b   1.000
_cell.length_c   1.000
_cell.angle_alpha   90.00
_cell.angle_beta   90.00
_cell.angle_gamma   90.00
#
_symmetry.space_group_name_H-M   'P 1'
#
loop_
_entity.id
_entity.type
_entity.pdbx_description
1 polymer ?
#
loop_
_entity_poly.entity_id
_entity_poly.type
_entity_poly.pdbx_seq_one_letter_code
_entity_poly.pdbx_strand_id
1 'polypeptide(L)'
;MKKLIITSALLVASLISCNTSTQLSNEELDRISWSAFCKDFGYNEKADANNEKAINDYLDAWRGSVAEEEAFNKLGINLYN
;
A
#
# COMPACT_ATOMS: atom_id res chain seq x y z
N MET A 1 16.54 -50.97 5.52
CA MET A 1 15.85 -50.82 4.22
C MET A 1 14.49 -50.20 4.48
N LYS A 2 14.15 -49.11 3.77
CA LYS A 2 12.83 -48.77 3.17
C LYS A 2 11.57 -48.91 4.07
N LYS A 3 10.66 -47.94 4.24
CA LYS A 3 10.32 -46.69 3.55
C LYS A 3 9.34 -45.91 4.46
N LEU A 4 9.47 -44.59 4.47
CA LEU A 4 8.46 -43.62 4.90
C LEU A 4 7.21 -43.76 4.02
N ILE A 5 6.01 -43.75 4.61
CA ILE A 5 4.80 -43.22 3.95
C ILE A 5 3.96 -42.51 5.02
N ILE A 6 4.31 -41.24 5.29
CA ILE A 6 3.40 -40.29 5.89
C ILE A 6 2.81 -39.52 4.72
N THR A 7 1.58 -39.83 4.33
CA THR A 7 0.80 -38.97 3.43
C THR A 7 -0.33 -38.39 4.25
N SER A 8 0.00 -37.26 4.89
CA SER A 8 -0.93 -36.38 5.59
C SER A 8 -1.89 -35.79 4.56
N ALA A 9 -3.18 -35.95 4.79
CA ALA A 9 -4.23 -35.37 3.96
C ALA A 9 -4.13 -33.84 4.03
N LEU A 10 -3.87 -33.22 2.87
CA LEU A 10 -3.82 -31.78 2.72
C LEU A 10 -5.27 -31.27 2.80
N LEU A 11 -5.70 -30.87 4.00
CA LEU A 11 -6.93 -30.12 4.21
C LEU A 11 -6.81 -28.82 3.42
N VAL A 12 -7.69 -28.68 2.43
CA VAL A 12 -7.91 -27.44 1.68
C VAL A 12 -8.22 -26.36 2.70
N ALA A 13 -7.26 -25.46 2.91
CA ALA A 13 -7.49 -24.24 3.67
C ALA A 13 -8.57 -23.45 2.92
N SER A 14 -9.80 -23.55 3.41
CA SER A 14 -10.84 -22.59 3.15
C SER A 14 -10.27 -21.22 3.48
N LEU A 15 -9.93 -20.45 2.45
CA LEU A 15 -9.76 -19.01 2.56
C LEU A 15 -11.12 -18.47 2.95
N ILE A 16 -11.38 -18.46 4.26
CA ILE A 16 -12.42 -17.64 4.85
C ILE A 16 -12.07 -16.25 4.35
N SER A 17 -12.89 -15.73 3.44
CA SER A 17 -12.88 -14.34 3.03
C SER A 17 -12.99 -13.53 4.31
N CYS A 18 -11.85 -13.10 4.83
CA CYS A 18 -11.80 -12.25 5.99
C CYS A 18 -12.31 -10.91 5.50
N ASN A 19 -13.60 -10.65 5.67
CA ASN A 19 -14.22 -9.35 5.46
C ASN A 19 -13.78 -8.38 6.57
N THR A 20 -12.51 -8.42 6.98
CA THR A 20 -11.87 -7.28 7.62
C THR A 20 -11.65 -6.27 6.51
N SER A 21 -12.61 -5.35 6.36
CA SER A 21 -12.27 -4.03 5.84
C SER A 21 -11.33 -3.42 6.87
N THR A 22 -10.04 -3.80 6.82
CA THR A 22 -8.99 -3.13 7.57
C THR A 22 -8.89 -1.75 6.95
N GLN A 23 -9.70 -0.85 7.47
CA GLN A 23 -9.61 0.57 7.17
C GLN A 23 -8.19 0.99 7.57
N LEU A 24 -7.40 1.37 6.57
CA LEU A 24 -6.05 1.86 6.79
C LEU A 24 -6.12 3.08 7.70
N SER A 25 -5.17 3.17 8.62
CA SER A 25 -4.98 4.38 9.41
C SER A 25 -4.55 5.54 8.50
N ASN A 26 -4.79 6.77 8.94
CA ASN A 26 -4.33 7.96 8.21
C ASN A 26 -2.81 7.94 8.00
N GLU A 27 -2.05 7.45 8.97
CA GLU A 27 -0.59 7.31 8.85
C GLU A 27 -0.18 6.32 7.75
N GLU A 28 -0.94 5.24 7.56
CA GLU A 28 -0.70 4.30 6.47
C GLU A 28 -1.03 4.91 5.11
N LEU A 29 -2.16 5.63 5.02
CA LEU A 29 -2.55 6.36 3.81
C LEU A 29 -1.51 7.42 3.44
N ASP A 30 -1.03 8.17 4.43
CA ASP A 30 -0.01 9.21 4.22
C ASP A 30 1.32 8.61 3.75
N ARG A 31 1.75 7.46 4.32
CA ARG A 31 2.94 6.74 3.86
C ARG A 31 2.79 6.25 2.42
N ILE A 32 1.64 5.69 2.08
CA ILE A 32 1.35 5.18 0.73
C ILE A 32 1.34 6.34 -0.27
N SER A 33 0.67 7.44 0.07
CA SER A 33 0.62 8.64 -0.77
C SER A 33 1.99 9.24 -1.01
N TRP A 34 2.79 9.42 0.06
CA TRP A 34 4.16 9.93 -0.05
C TRP A 34 5.03 9.03 -0.93
N SER A 35 4.95 7.70 -0.75
CA SER A 35 5.71 6.75 -1.56
C SER A 35 5.32 6.82 -3.05
N ALA A 36 4.03 6.93 -3.35
CA ALA A 36 3.53 7.08 -4.71
C ALA A 36 3.98 8.41 -5.35
N PHE A 37 3.85 9.52 -4.61
CA PHE A 37 4.37 10.82 -5.04
C PHE A 37 5.86 10.76 -5.36
N CYS A 38 6.67 10.21 -4.45
CA CYS A 38 8.11 10.13 -4.64
C CYS A 38 8.47 9.35 -5.90
N LYS A 39 7.76 8.26 -6.18
CA LYS A 39 7.94 7.46 -7.39
C LYS A 39 7.61 8.25 -8.66
N ASP A 40 6.51 9.01 -8.67
CA ASP A 40 6.03 9.72 -9.86
C ASP A 40 6.81 11.01 -10.14
N PHE A 41 7.30 11.69 -9.09
CA PHE A 41 8.05 12.95 -9.17
C PHE A 41 9.58 12.76 -9.11
N GLY A 42 10.05 11.53 -8.89
CA GLY A 42 11.48 11.19 -8.88
C GLY A 42 12.21 11.55 -7.57
N TYR A 43 11.49 11.69 -6.46
CA TYR A 43 12.07 11.89 -5.14
C TYR A 43 12.44 10.57 -4.47
N ASN A 44 13.37 10.62 -3.53
CA ASN A 44 13.69 9.48 -2.68
C ASN A 44 12.83 9.50 -1.41
N GLU A 45 11.99 8.48 -1.24
CA GLU A 45 11.04 8.40 -0.11
C GLU A 45 11.66 8.67 1.27
N LYS A 46 12.89 8.16 1.51
CA LYS A 46 13.56 8.27 2.82
C LYS A 46 14.46 9.48 2.93
N ALA A 47 15.24 9.76 1.89
CA ALA A 47 16.21 10.86 1.91
C ALA A 47 15.51 12.23 1.84
N ASP A 48 14.37 12.30 1.14
CA ASP A 48 13.63 13.53 0.94
C ASP A 48 12.46 13.71 1.91
N ALA A 49 12.27 12.82 2.89
CA ALA A 49 11.19 12.89 3.87
C ALA A 49 11.18 14.20 4.69
N ASN A 50 12.34 14.86 4.83
CA ASN A 50 12.49 16.15 5.51
C ASN A 50 12.98 17.26 4.55
N ASN A 51 12.97 17.00 3.25
CA ASN A 51 13.40 17.99 2.26
C ASN A 51 12.25 18.96 2.01
N GLU A 52 12.42 20.22 2.40
CA GLU A 52 11.38 21.26 2.30
C GLU A 52 10.81 21.39 0.89
N LYS A 53 11.66 21.26 -0.15
CA LYS A 53 11.19 21.33 -1.53
C LYS A 53 10.29 20.16 -1.88
N ALA A 54 10.69 18.93 -1.52
CA ALA A 54 9.91 17.74 -1.81
C ALA A 54 8.57 17.74 -1.06
N ILE A 55 8.57 18.22 0.19
CA ILE A 55 7.36 18.38 1.00
C ILE A 55 6.42 19.41 0.36
N ASN A 56 6.94 20.57 -0.06
CA ASN A 56 6.10 21.60 -0.70
C ASN A 56 5.52 21.08 -2.02
N ASP A 57 6.32 20.45 -2.87
CA ASP A 57 5.83 19.86 -4.12
C ASP A 57 4.74 18.80 -3.87
N TYR A 58 4.90 17.97 -2.83
CA TYR A 58 3.89 16.99 -2.42
C TYR A 58 2.59 17.65 -1.98
N LEU A 59 2.65 18.68 -1.15
CA LEU A 59 1.47 19.38 -0.64
C LEU A 59 0.77 20.20 -1.73
N ASP A 60 1.54 20.82 -2.63
CA ASP A 60 1.00 21.74 -3.65
C ASP A 60 0.48 21.02 -4.90
N ALA A 61 1.14 19.92 -5.31
CA ALA A 61 0.88 19.29 -6.61
C ALA A 61 0.30 17.87 -6.53
N TRP A 62 0.45 17.18 -5.39
CA TRP A 62 0.01 15.79 -5.24
C TRP A 62 -1.15 15.62 -4.28
N ARG A 63 -1.07 16.20 -3.08
CA ARG A 63 -2.08 15.97 -2.06
C ARG A 63 -3.45 16.54 -2.42
N GLY A 64 -4.47 15.71 -2.28
CA GLY A 64 -5.84 15.99 -2.70
C GLY A 64 -6.03 16.03 -4.22
N SER A 65 -5.03 15.61 -5.00
CA SER A 65 -5.14 15.58 -6.46
C SER A 65 -5.81 14.30 -6.94
N VAL A 66 -6.34 14.35 -8.17
CA VAL A 66 -6.85 13.16 -8.87
C VAL A 66 -5.75 12.09 -9.04
N ALA A 67 -4.49 12.50 -9.18
CA ALA A 67 -3.37 11.57 -9.31
C ALA A 67 -3.13 10.77 -8.02
N GLU A 68 -3.29 11.39 -6.85
CA GLU A 68 -3.23 10.71 -5.55
C GLU A 68 -4.38 9.70 -5.42
N GLU A 69 -5.60 10.10 -5.76
CA GLU A 69 -6.76 9.21 -5.74
C GLU A 69 -6.58 8.01 -6.69
N GLU A 70 -6.07 8.24 -7.89
CA GLU A 70 -5.72 7.17 -8.83
C GLU A 70 -4.63 6.25 -8.29
N ALA A 71 -3.64 6.77 -7.56
CA ALA A 71 -2.61 5.96 -6.92
C ALA A 71 -3.22 5.04 -5.85
N PHE A 72 -4.16 5.53 -5.05
CA PHE A 72 -4.92 4.71 -4.11
C PHE A 72 -5.79 3.66 -4.81
N ASN A 73 -6.53 4.05 -5.86
CA ASN A 73 -7.39 3.14 -6.61
C ASN A 73 -6.60 2.00 -7.27
N LYS A 74 -5.38 2.25 -7.78
CA LYS A 74 -4.48 1.22 -8.32
C LYS A 74 -4.09 0.17 -7.27
N LEU A 75 -4.12 0.53 -5.99
CA LEU A 75 -3.86 -0.35 -4.86
C LEU A 75 -5.14 -0.97 -4.27
N GLY A 76 -6.30 -0.71 -4.87
CA GLY A 76 -7.60 -1.17 -4.37
C GLY A 76 -8.08 -0.40 -3.13
N ILE A 77 -7.48 0.74 -2.82
CA ILE A 77 -7.88 1.61 -1.72
C ILE A 77 -8.87 2.63 -2.29
N ASN A 78 -10.15 2.51 -1.91
CA ASN A 78 -11.15 3.50 -2.26
C ASN A 78 -11.46 4.36 -1.02
N LEU A 79 -11.10 5.64 -1.09
CA LEU A 79 -11.27 6.59 0.01
C LEU A 79 -12.72 7.05 0.22
N TYR A 80 -13.61 6.83 -0.74
CA TYR A 80 -14.96 7.42 -0.77
C TYR A 80 -16.10 6.38 -0.97
N ASN A 81 -15.79 5.09 -0.85
CA ASN A 81 -16.78 3.99 -0.92
C ASN A 81 -17.42 3.66 0.42
#